data_AF-A0A9D6DDN1-F1
#
_entry.id   AF-A0A9D6DDN1-F1
#
_cell.length_a   1.000
_cell.length_b   1.000
_cell.length_c   1.000
_cell.angle_alpha   90.00
_cell.angle_beta   90.00
_cell.angle_gamma   90.00
#
_symmetry.space_group_name_H-M   'P 1'
#
loop_
_entity.id
_entity.type
_entity.pdbx_description
1 polymer ?
#
loop_
_entity_poly.entity_id
_entity_poly.type
_entity_poly.pdbx_seq_one_letter_code
_entity_poly.pdbx_strand_id
1 'polypeptide(L)'
;MRFILDSVRNKLLLIAGTGTVLVLLAAGTGLFLEWRAIQAFAVDVRQLEDDRAHLIKSSVAFSDQQRAWKNAILRGADHHQMKKYWSDFEAHEKRVSDTASTLMGSVDDARLRTAIKDFITAYEAMGARYREILKAYQSDFDITGADGKAVGLDVGPGQQLTDIVTALEKSIDERRTAISASAPRAVALSIGLMGAACVVAFVIFVWLLQRQVVRPARELEQGLHNLSTGDFSVPIVAHTTDEIGRIARSAESIRADLGKLIRRVSESVTRVDNAAGGLADDTRKAEASAAEQSEAAASTAMTVEKVTASIQTISDNATRVTELSQNAAAGSREAERRLAELATALNQSASVMQKVSETASGFIRDAQQITSMTRQVREIADQTNLLALNAAIEAARAGEQGRGFAVVADEVRKLAEKSSHSASEIDAITSTLGDQAQVLERELGLGLQALESSRTSMTATSEAVGAANASVDRTTAEVEQISSAVHEQSSASTEISHHVEQIARMVEGGHAALERMSATATQLRQLADELKASTGNFRL
;
A
#
# COMPACT_ATOMS: atom_id res chain seq x y z
N MET A 1 25.93 -7.03 -43.51
CA MET A 1 24.50 -7.42 -43.41
C MET A 1 23.70 -6.66 -42.37
N ARG A 2 24.24 -6.31 -41.17
CA ARG A 2 23.47 -5.58 -40.13
C ARG A 2 22.85 -4.25 -40.59
N PHE A 3 23.61 -3.38 -41.25
CA PHE A 3 23.11 -2.09 -41.77
C PHE A 3 21.89 -2.19 -42.71
N ILE A 4 21.72 -3.32 -43.40
CA ILE A 4 20.62 -3.50 -44.35
C ILE A 4 19.34 -3.95 -43.64
N LEU A 5 19.46 -4.71 -42.56
CA LEU A 5 18.32 -5.24 -41.80
C LEU A 5 17.75 -4.24 -40.79
N ASP A 6 18.50 -3.19 -40.46
CA ASP A 6 18.14 -2.20 -39.43
C ASP A 6 17.29 -1.04 -39.95
N SER A 7 16.95 -1.03 -41.24
CA SER A 7 16.06 -0.03 -41.83
C SER A 7 15.11 -0.64 -42.86
N VAL A 8 13.81 -0.34 -42.74
CA VAL A 8 12.77 -0.70 -43.72
C VAL A 8 13.12 -0.17 -45.10
N ARG A 9 13.68 1.05 -45.18
CA ARG A 9 14.16 1.63 -46.44
C ARG A 9 15.24 0.76 -47.07
N ASN A 10 16.23 0.32 -46.30
CA ASN A 10 17.34 -0.47 -46.81
C ASN A 10 16.88 -1.88 -47.23
N LYS A 11 15.91 -2.47 -46.54
CA LYS A 11 15.25 -3.71 -46.98
C LYS A 11 14.52 -3.53 -48.30
N LEU A 12 13.71 -2.49 -48.44
CA LEU A 12 13.00 -2.21 -49.70
C LEU A 12 13.98 -1.97 -50.86
N LEU A 13 15.05 -1.20 -50.62
CA LEU A 13 16.10 -0.96 -51.62
C LEU A 13 16.84 -2.24 -51.98
N LEU A 14 17.13 -3.13 -51.03
CA LEU A 14 17.76 -4.41 -51.32
C LEU A 14 16.81 -5.31 -52.12
N ILE A 15 15.54 -5.44 -51.72
CA ILE A 15 14.55 -6.27 -52.42
C ILE A 15 14.36 -5.77 -53.87
N ALA A 16 14.15 -4.45 -54.04
CA ALA A 16 14.02 -3.83 -55.35
C ALA A 16 15.31 -3.97 -56.17
N GLY A 17 16.47 -3.69 -55.57
CA GLY A 17 17.77 -3.78 -56.22
C GLY A 17 18.11 -5.19 -56.70
N THR A 18 17.79 -6.23 -55.90
CA THR A 18 18.01 -7.62 -56.29
C THR A 18 17.13 -8.01 -57.48
N GLY A 19 15.87 -7.55 -57.50
CA GLY A 19 14.97 -7.72 -58.64
C GLY A 19 15.47 -7.01 -59.90
N THR A 20 15.94 -5.76 -59.77
CA THR A 20 16.53 -5.01 -60.89
C THR A 20 17.76 -5.69 -61.47
N VAL A 21 18.66 -6.22 -60.62
CA VAL A 21 19.84 -6.97 -61.07
C VAL A 21 19.45 -8.22 -61.85
N LEU A 22 18.44 -8.99 -61.39
CA LEU A 22 17.93 -10.16 -62.12
C LEU A 22 17.39 -9.79 -63.50
N VAL A 23 16.63 -8.70 -63.61
CA VAL A 23 16.10 -8.21 -64.89
C VAL A 23 17.22 -7.73 -65.81
N LEU A 24 18.22 -7.02 -65.28
CA LEU A 24 19.38 -6.56 -66.05
C LEU A 24 20.22 -7.72 -66.58
N LEU A 25 20.40 -8.80 -65.79
CA LEU A 25 21.09 -10.01 -66.23
C LEU A 25 20.31 -10.73 -67.35
N ALA A 26 18.99 -10.83 -67.22
CA ALA A 26 18.13 -11.41 -68.26
C ALA A 26 18.15 -10.57 -69.55
N ALA A 27 18.09 -9.24 -69.44
CA ALA A 27 18.19 -8.33 -70.58
C ALA A 27 19.58 -8.40 -71.25
N GLY A 28 20.66 -8.42 -70.46
CA GLY A 28 22.03 -8.51 -70.97
C GLY A 28 22.30 -9.83 -71.69
N THR A 29 21.79 -10.96 -71.16
CA THR A 29 21.89 -12.27 -71.83
C THR A 29 21.07 -12.32 -73.12
N GLY A 30 19.88 -11.71 -73.14
CA GLY A 30 19.06 -11.57 -74.36
C GLY A 30 19.76 -10.76 -75.46
N LEU A 31 20.28 -9.58 -75.12
CA LEU A 31 21.01 -8.72 -76.06
C LEU A 31 22.27 -9.38 -76.62
N PHE A 32 22.99 -10.16 -75.79
CA PHE A 32 24.17 -10.90 -76.22
C PHE A 32 23.84 -11.99 -77.26
N LEU A 33 22.73 -12.70 -77.09
CA LEU A 33 22.27 -13.72 -78.04
C LEU A 33 21.86 -13.10 -79.39
N GLU A 34 21.16 -11.96 -79.37
CA GLU A 34 20.78 -11.22 -80.58
C GLU A 34 21.99 -10.66 -81.32
N TRP A 35 22.95 -10.06 -80.60
CA TRP A 35 24.19 -9.55 -81.20
C TRP A 35 24.97 -10.64 -81.94
N ARG A 36 25.07 -11.83 -81.35
CA ARG A 36 25.73 -12.99 -81.97
C ARG A 36 25.01 -13.47 -83.23
N ALA A 37 23.68 -13.46 -83.24
CA ALA A 37 22.89 -13.84 -84.42
C ALA A 37 23.04 -12.84 -85.58
N ILE A 38 23.08 -11.53 -85.28
CA ILE A 38 23.25 -10.47 -86.28
C ILE A 38 24.65 -10.52 -86.91
N GLN A 39 25.71 -10.75 -86.13
CA GLN A 39 27.06 -10.86 -86.69
C GLN A 39 27.21 -12.04 -87.65
N ALA A 40 26.64 -13.21 -87.32
CA ALA A 40 26.67 -14.38 -88.20
C ALA A 40 25.97 -14.09 -89.55
N PHE A 41 24.86 -13.35 -89.55
CA PHE A 41 24.17 -12.96 -90.78
C PHE A 41 24.96 -11.96 -91.63
N ALA A 42 25.57 -10.95 -91.00
CA ALA A 42 26.21 -9.85 -91.70
C ALA A 42 27.52 -10.24 -92.41
N VAL A 43 28.26 -11.21 -91.87
CA VAL A 43 29.55 -11.65 -92.44
C VAL A 43 29.34 -12.69 -93.54
N ASP A 44 28.56 -13.74 -93.27
CA ASP A 44 28.47 -14.90 -94.17
C ASP A 44 27.68 -14.60 -95.46
N VAL A 45 26.61 -13.80 -95.38
CA VAL A 45 25.76 -13.50 -96.56
C VAL A 45 26.43 -12.48 -97.47
N ARG A 46 27.13 -11.49 -96.91
CA ARG A 46 27.80 -10.43 -97.68
C ARG A 46 28.92 -11.01 -98.56
N GLN A 47 29.70 -11.94 -98.02
CA GLN A 47 30.79 -12.59 -98.76
C GLN A 47 30.27 -13.41 -99.94
N LEU A 48 29.17 -14.13 -99.77
CA LEU A 48 28.56 -14.92 -100.85
C LEU A 48 27.91 -14.04 -101.93
N GLU A 49 27.37 -12.87 -101.59
CA GLU A 49 26.87 -11.91 -102.58
C GLU A 49 27.99 -11.33 -103.44
N ASP A 50 29.15 -11.01 -102.84
CA ASP A 50 30.33 -10.55 -103.55
C ASP A 50 30.85 -11.63 -104.52
N ASP A 51 30.95 -12.89 -104.05
CA ASP A 51 31.35 -14.05 -104.88
C ASP A 51 30.43 -14.23 -106.11
N ARG A 52 29.11 -14.08 -105.93
CA ARG A 52 28.13 -14.14 -107.02
C ARG A 52 28.34 -13.00 -108.04
N ALA A 53 28.57 -11.78 -107.56
CA ALA A 53 28.79 -10.63 -108.44
C ALA A 53 30.04 -10.79 -109.31
N HIS A 54 31.11 -11.39 -108.76
CA HIS A 54 32.33 -11.71 -109.49
C HIS A 54 32.13 -12.78 -110.56
N LEU A 55 31.38 -13.84 -110.26
CA LEU A 55 31.06 -14.90 -111.21
C LEU A 55 30.23 -14.43 -112.41
N ILE A 56 29.21 -13.60 -112.17
CA ILE A 56 28.39 -13.03 -113.25
C ILE A 56 29.27 -12.19 -114.19
N LYS A 57 30.18 -11.38 -113.63
CA LYS A 57 31.16 -10.62 -114.43
C LYS A 57 32.06 -11.54 -115.26
N SER A 58 32.44 -12.70 -114.75
CA SER A 58 33.20 -13.71 -115.49
C SER A 58 32.39 -14.39 -116.60
N SER A 59 31.10 -14.63 -116.39
CA SER A 59 30.22 -15.13 -117.45
C SER A 59 30.09 -14.13 -118.62
N VAL A 60 30.08 -12.83 -118.31
CA VAL A 60 30.13 -11.79 -119.34
C VAL A 60 31.50 -11.80 -120.04
N ALA A 61 32.60 -11.86 -119.29
CA ALA A 61 33.95 -11.90 -119.86
C ALA A 61 34.17 -13.14 -120.75
N PHE A 62 33.61 -14.30 -120.39
CA PHE A 62 33.61 -15.51 -121.21
C PHE A 62 32.89 -15.30 -122.54
N SER A 63 31.72 -14.66 -122.52
CA SER A 63 30.97 -14.33 -123.75
C SER A 63 31.72 -13.32 -124.62
N ASP A 64 32.36 -12.33 -124.01
CA ASP A 64 33.18 -11.34 -124.73
C ASP A 64 34.44 -11.97 -125.32
N GLN A 65 35.06 -12.95 -124.65
CA GLN A 65 36.17 -13.72 -125.18
C GLN A 65 35.78 -14.42 -126.49
N GLN A 66 34.61 -15.07 -126.54
CA GLN A 66 34.12 -15.70 -127.77
C GLN A 66 33.90 -14.70 -128.91
N ARG A 67 33.39 -13.49 -128.57
CA ARG A 67 33.24 -12.40 -129.55
C ARG A 67 34.60 -11.91 -130.04
N ALA A 68 35.58 -11.81 -129.16
CA ALA A 68 36.95 -11.43 -129.50
C ALA A 68 37.59 -12.47 -130.43
N TRP A 69 37.39 -13.76 -130.16
CA TRP A 69 37.78 -14.84 -131.08
C TRP A 69 37.17 -14.65 -132.47
N LYS A 70 35.84 -14.51 -132.55
CA LYS A 70 35.13 -14.32 -133.84
C LYS A 70 35.64 -13.08 -134.58
N ASN A 71 35.89 -11.98 -133.89
CA ASN A 71 36.46 -10.79 -134.49
C ASN A 71 37.91 -10.98 -134.96
N ALA A 72 38.72 -11.76 -134.24
CA ALA A 72 40.10 -12.06 -134.62
C ALA A 72 40.18 -12.82 -135.95
N ILE A 73 39.29 -13.80 -136.18
CA ILE A 73 39.22 -14.54 -137.45
C ILE A 73 38.49 -13.76 -138.55
N LEU A 74 37.42 -13.02 -138.24
CA LEU A 74 36.67 -12.25 -139.26
C LEU A 74 37.48 -11.09 -139.83
N ARG A 75 38.39 -10.52 -139.04
CA ARG A 75 39.23 -9.38 -139.43
C ARG A 75 40.71 -9.75 -139.55
N GLY A 76 40.99 -11.05 -139.63
CA GLY A 76 42.35 -11.60 -139.59
C GLY A 76 43.27 -11.15 -140.73
N ALA A 77 42.70 -10.74 -141.86
CA ALA A 77 43.46 -10.19 -142.99
C ALA A 77 44.24 -8.91 -142.61
N ASP A 78 43.78 -8.15 -141.60
CA ASP A 78 44.52 -7.03 -141.02
C ASP A 78 45.27 -7.50 -139.76
N HIS A 79 46.59 -7.60 -139.89
CA HIS A 79 47.47 -8.08 -138.83
C HIS A 79 47.37 -7.26 -137.53
N HIS A 80 47.07 -5.96 -137.63
CA HIS A 80 46.91 -5.09 -136.46
C HIS A 80 45.57 -5.35 -135.76
N GLN A 81 44.49 -5.53 -136.51
CA GLN A 81 43.18 -5.87 -135.93
C GLN A 81 43.15 -7.28 -135.34
N MET A 82 43.77 -8.27 -135.99
CA MET A 82 43.88 -9.62 -135.44
C MET A 82 44.61 -9.61 -134.11
N LYS A 83 45.76 -8.93 -134.01
CA LYS A 83 46.53 -8.82 -132.77
C LYS A 83 45.75 -8.14 -131.66
N LYS A 84 44.97 -7.09 -131.98
CA LYS A 84 44.10 -6.43 -131.01
C LYS A 84 43.04 -7.39 -130.46
N TYR A 85 42.26 -8.04 -131.32
CA TYR A 85 41.19 -8.94 -130.86
C TYR A 85 41.72 -10.20 -130.19
N TRP A 86 42.90 -10.68 -130.58
CA TRP A 86 43.57 -11.76 -129.87
C TRP A 86 44.05 -11.32 -128.48
N SER A 87 44.61 -10.12 -128.35
CA SER A 87 44.95 -9.55 -127.04
C SER A 87 43.71 -9.35 -126.16
N ASP A 88 42.57 -8.96 -126.75
CA ASP A 88 41.29 -8.87 -126.03
C ASP A 88 40.84 -10.27 -125.57
N PHE A 89 40.96 -11.30 -126.43
CA PHE A 89 40.69 -12.70 -126.07
C PHE A 89 41.54 -13.14 -124.86
N GLU A 90 42.86 -12.90 -124.89
CA GLU A 90 43.77 -13.26 -123.80
C GLU A 90 43.46 -12.47 -122.50
N ALA A 91 43.06 -11.20 -122.61
CA ALA A 91 42.66 -10.39 -121.46
C ALA A 91 41.37 -10.92 -120.81
N HIS A 92 40.40 -11.35 -121.62
CA HIS A 92 39.18 -11.98 -121.13
C HIS A 92 39.47 -13.38 -120.55
N GLU A 93 40.33 -14.17 -121.20
CA GLU A 93 40.81 -15.47 -120.71
C GLU A 93 41.39 -15.36 -119.30
N LYS A 94 42.30 -14.41 -119.11
CA LYS A 94 42.93 -14.15 -117.81
C LYS A 94 41.90 -13.75 -116.75
N ARG A 95 40.95 -12.87 -117.09
CA ARG A 95 39.93 -12.40 -116.14
C ARG A 95 39.02 -13.52 -115.64
N VAL A 96 38.62 -14.43 -116.54
CA VAL A 96 37.79 -15.58 -116.18
C VAL A 96 38.59 -16.56 -115.31
N SER A 97 39.85 -16.82 -115.65
CA SER A 97 40.74 -17.71 -114.88
C SER A 97 41.06 -17.16 -113.47
N ASP A 98 41.39 -15.86 -113.36
CA ASP A 98 41.67 -15.19 -112.08
C ASP A 98 40.45 -15.25 -111.15
N THR A 99 39.25 -15.04 -111.71
CA THR A 99 38.01 -15.09 -110.92
C THR A 99 37.65 -16.52 -110.48
N ALA A 100 37.78 -17.50 -111.38
CA ALA A 100 37.57 -18.91 -111.02
C ALA A 100 38.55 -19.38 -109.93
N SER A 101 39.81 -18.95 -110.02
CA SER A 101 40.83 -19.26 -109.01
C SER A 101 40.55 -18.60 -107.66
N THR A 102 40.09 -17.35 -107.67
CA THR A 102 39.71 -16.61 -106.44
C THR A 102 38.52 -17.27 -105.76
N LEU A 103 37.50 -17.61 -106.55
CA LEU A 103 36.30 -18.29 -106.07
C LEU A 103 36.61 -19.69 -105.50
N MET A 104 37.56 -20.42 -106.10
CA MET A 104 38.01 -21.71 -105.57
C MET A 104 38.58 -21.58 -104.14
N GLY A 105 39.16 -20.41 -103.81
CA GLY A 105 39.68 -20.10 -102.47
C GLY A 105 38.65 -19.58 -101.48
N SER A 106 37.56 -18.93 -101.94
CA SER A 106 36.52 -18.37 -101.07
C SER A 106 35.38 -19.34 -100.77
N VAL A 107 35.19 -20.39 -101.59
CA VAL A 107 34.08 -21.32 -101.44
C VAL A 107 34.40 -22.50 -100.51
N ASP A 108 33.61 -22.64 -99.45
CA ASP A 108 33.66 -23.75 -98.50
C ASP A 108 32.95 -25.02 -99.00
N ASP A 109 32.02 -24.90 -99.94
CA ASP A 109 31.27 -26.04 -100.47
C ASP A 109 32.17 -26.93 -101.34
N ALA A 110 32.41 -28.16 -100.85
CA ALA A 110 33.26 -29.14 -101.51
C ALA A 110 32.80 -29.49 -102.94
N ARG A 111 31.48 -29.51 -103.20
CA ARG A 111 30.93 -29.82 -104.53
C ARG A 111 31.18 -28.67 -105.49
N LEU A 112 30.96 -27.44 -105.04
CA LEU A 112 31.20 -26.25 -105.85
C LEU A 112 32.69 -26.10 -106.18
N ARG A 113 33.57 -26.37 -105.20
CA ARG A 113 35.02 -26.36 -105.40
C ARG A 113 35.47 -27.35 -106.48
N THR A 114 34.89 -28.56 -106.50
CA THR A 114 35.14 -29.52 -107.57
C THR A 114 34.65 -29.00 -108.92
N ALA A 115 33.43 -28.46 -109.00
CA ALA A 115 32.89 -27.91 -110.25
C ALA A 115 33.74 -26.76 -110.80
N ILE A 116 34.22 -25.86 -109.95
CA ILE A 116 35.13 -24.76 -110.33
C ILE A 116 36.46 -25.31 -110.87
N LYS A 117 37.03 -26.33 -110.21
CA LYS A 117 38.27 -26.97 -110.67
C LYS A 117 38.10 -27.62 -112.04
N ASP A 118 36.99 -28.32 -112.27
CA ASP A 118 36.66 -28.95 -113.55
C ASP A 118 36.47 -27.89 -114.65
N PHE A 119 35.83 -26.77 -114.32
CA PHE A 119 35.71 -25.61 -115.22
C PHE A 119 37.06 -25.02 -115.59
N ILE A 120 37.95 -24.74 -114.62
CA ILE A 120 39.29 -24.19 -114.89
C ILE A 120 40.05 -25.10 -115.86
N THR A 121 40.04 -26.42 -115.59
CA THR A 121 40.73 -27.41 -116.43
C THR A 121 40.19 -27.43 -117.86
N ALA A 122 38.85 -27.45 -118.01
CA ALA A 122 38.20 -27.44 -119.33
C ALA A 122 38.43 -26.11 -120.07
N TYR A 123 38.46 -25.00 -119.35
CA TYR A 123 38.64 -23.66 -119.88
C TYR A 123 40.08 -23.42 -120.38
N GLU A 124 41.09 -23.88 -119.64
CA GLU A 124 42.48 -23.86 -120.09
C GLU A 124 42.69 -24.70 -121.36
N ALA A 125 42.07 -25.89 -121.41
CA ALA A 125 42.11 -26.75 -122.60
C ALA A 125 41.42 -26.09 -123.81
N MET A 126 40.31 -25.37 -123.58
CA MET A 126 39.62 -24.57 -124.60
C MET A 126 40.54 -23.47 -125.15
N GLY A 127 41.18 -22.70 -124.28
CA GLY A 127 42.12 -21.65 -124.68
C GLY A 127 43.32 -22.17 -125.48
N ALA A 128 43.86 -23.33 -125.09
CA ALA A 128 44.93 -24.01 -125.84
C ALA A 128 44.49 -24.39 -127.27
N ARG A 129 43.26 -24.90 -127.44
CA ARG A 129 42.71 -25.21 -128.77
C ARG A 129 42.49 -23.97 -129.62
N TYR A 130 42.00 -22.87 -129.05
CA TYR A 130 41.87 -21.60 -129.78
C TYR A 130 43.23 -21.10 -130.30
N ARG A 131 44.30 -21.24 -129.50
CA ARG A 131 45.68 -20.94 -129.92
C ARG A 131 46.14 -21.80 -131.10
N GLU A 132 45.86 -23.11 -131.07
CA GLU A 132 46.19 -24.02 -132.18
C GLU A 132 45.44 -23.67 -133.47
N ILE A 133 44.14 -23.37 -133.36
CA ILE A 133 43.31 -22.99 -134.52
C ILE A 133 43.78 -21.65 -135.10
N LEU A 134 44.12 -20.67 -134.26
CA LEU A 134 44.66 -19.39 -134.73
C LEU A 134 45.97 -19.58 -135.50
N LYS A 135 46.87 -20.42 -134.99
CA LYS A 135 48.16 -20.69 -135.64
C LYS A 135 47.98 -21.35 -137.02
N ALA A 136 47.02 -22.25 -137.16
CA ALA A 136 46.66 -22.82 -138.45
C ALA A 136 46.05 -21.76 -139.39
N TYR A 137 45.10 -20.97 -138.88
CA TYR A 137 44.42 -19.89 -139.63
C TYR A 137 45.40 -18.83 -140.16
N GLN A 138 46.48 -18.53 -139.45
CA GLN A 138 47.51 -17.57 -139.91
C GLN A 138 48.23 -18.00 -141.21
N SER A 139 48.13 -19.28 -141.61
CA SER A 139 48.80 -19.81 -142.80
C SER A 139 47.96 -19.69 -144.07
N ASP A 140 46.63 -19.87 -143.98
CA ASP A 140 45.72 -19.92 -145.13
C ASP A 140 44.58 -18.89 -145.10
N PHE A 141 44.38 -18.22 -143.96
CA PHE A 141 43.29 -17.29 -143.69
C PHE A 141 41.88 -17.86 -143.98
N ASP A 142 41.69 -19.17 -143.89
CA ASP A 142 40.38 -19.81 -144.05
C ASP A 142 39.50 -19.59 -142.82
N ILE A 143 38.63 -18.57 -142.91
CA ILE A 143 37.66 -18.24 -141.85
C ILE A 143 36.69 -19.40 -141.60
N THR A 144 36.26 -20.10 -142.65
CA THR A 144 35.24 -21.15 -142.55
C THR A 144 35.83 -22.39 -141.86
N GLY A 145 37.07 -22.74 -142.19
CA GLY A 145 37.83 -23.81 -141.54
C GLY A 145 38.18 -23.50 -140.09
N ALA A 146 38.55 -22.25 -139.78
CA ALA A 146 38.86 -21.83 -138.41
C ALA A 146 37.62 -21.78 -137.51
N ASP A 147 36.50 -21.22 -137.99
CA ASP A 147 35.23 -21.21 -137.26
C ASP A 147 34.70 -22.64 -137.08
N GLY A 148 34.72 -23.47 -138.13
CA GLY A 148 34.27 -24.86 -138.06
C GLY A 148 35.03 -25.73 -137.06
N LYS A 149 36.34 -25.50 -136.86
CA LYS A 149 37.13 -26.18 -135.81
C LYS A 149 36.89 -25.62 -134.41
N ALA A 150 36.45 -24.37 -134.30
CA ALA A 150 36.17 -23.70 -133.04
C ALA A 150 34.74 -23.94 -132.52
N VAL A 151 33.80 -24.26 -133.40
CA VAL A 151 32.41 -24.57 -133.05
C VAL A 151 32.34 -25.66 -131.98
N GLY A 152 31.68 -25.35 -130.86
CA GLY A 152 31.42 -26.29 -129.78
C GLY A 152 32.52 -26.38 -128.71
N LEU A 153 33.68 -25.72 -128.90
CA LEU A 153 34.73 -25.68 -127.87
C LEU A 153 34.28 -24.96 -126.60
N ASP A 154 33.39 -24.00 -126.75
CA ASP A 154 32.91 -23.10 -125.72
C ASP A 154 31.64 -23.57 -125.00
N VAL A 155 30.93 -24.55 -125.56
CA VAL A 155 29.67 -25.07 -125.00
C VAL A 155 29.90 -25.73 -123.64
N GLY A 156 30.94 -26.56 -123.51
CA GLY A 156 31.26 -27.26 -122.27
C GLY A 156 31.60 -26.31 -121.11
N PRO A 157 32.66 -25.47 -121.26
CA PRO A 157 33.01 -24.47 -120.24
C PRO A 157 31.89 -23.47 -119.96
N GLY A 158 31.13 -23.05 -120.98
CA GLY A 158 29.98 -22.15 -120.79
C GLY A 158 28.87 -22.76 -119.95
N GLN A 159 28.55 -24.05 -120.15
CA GLN A 159 27.59 -24.76 -119.32
C GLN A 159 28.11 -24.93 -117.89
N GLN A 160 29.37 -25.33 -117.70
CA GLN A 160 29.96 -25.46 -116.37
C GLN A 160 29.95 -24.14 -115.59
N LEU A 161 30.23 -23.01 -116.25
CA LEU A 161 30.17 -21.69 -115.61
C LEU A 161 28.73 -21.34 -115.18
N THR A 162 27.75 -21.69 -116.01
CA THR A 162 26.31 -21.50 -115.69
C THR A 162 25.88 -22.38 -114.51
N ASP A 163 26.34 -23.63 -114.47
CA ASP A 163 26.05 -24.57 -113.39
C ASP A 163 26.67 -24.10 -112.07
N ILE A 164 27.90 -23.55 -112.10
CA ILE A 164 28.57 -22.94 -110.94
C ILE A 164 27.78 -21.74 -110.42
N VAL A 165 27.33 -20.84 -111.31
CA VAL A 165 26.51 -19.68 -110.94
C VAL A 165 25.20 -20.14 -110.27
N THR A 166 24.51 -21.11 -110.88
CA THR A 166 23.23 -21.63 -110.37
C THR A 166 23.40 -22.32 -109.02
N ALA A 167 24.46 -23.11 -108.84
CA ALA A 167 24.74 -23.78 -107.59
C ALA A 167 25.12 -22.79 -106.47
N LEU A 168 25.82 -21.70 -106.80
CA LEU A 168 26.12 -20.64 -105.84
C LEU A 168 24.85 -19.87 -105.44
N GLU A 169 23.96 -19.57 -106.38
CA GLU A 169 22.65 -18.95 -106.09
C GLU A 169 21.83 -19.79 -105.12
N LYS A 170 21.79 -21.11 -105.33
CA LYS A 170 21.10 -22.03 -104.42
C LYS A 170 21.69 -22.03 -103.01
N SER A 171 23.03 -22.01 -102.90
CA SER A 171 23.72 -21.97 -101.59
C SER A 171 23.45 -20.66 -100.83
N ILE A 172 23.36 -19.53 -101.56
CA ILE A 172 22.98 -18.22 -101.00
C ILE A 172 21.55 -18.26 -100.43
N ASP A 173 20.59 -18.80 -101.18
CA ASP A 173 19.19 -18.88 -100.75
C ASP A 173 19.00 -19.85 -99.57
N GLU A 174 19.71 -20.98 -99.56
CA GLU A 174 19.69 -21.92 -98.42
C GLU A 174 20.26 -21.27 -97.14
N ARG A 175 21.35 -20.52 -97.23
CA ARG A 175 21.92 -19.80 -96.07
C ARG A 175 21.05 -18.64 -95.62
N ARG A 176 20.47 -17.87 -96.55
CA ARG A 176 19.50 -16.79 -96.23
C ARG A 176 18.27 -17.34 -95.52
N THR A 177 17.70 -18.44 -96.00
CA THR A 177 16.51 -19.07 -95.38
C THR A 177 16.82 -19.68 -94.02
N ALA A 178 17.97 -20.34 -93.86
CA ALA A 178 18.40 -20.88 -92.56
C ALA A 178 18.59 -19.79 -91.50
N ILE A 179 19.18 -18.64 -91.86
CA ILE A 179 19.40 -17.55 -90.91
C ILE A 179 18.09 -16.76 -90.65
N SER A 180 17.27 -16.53 -91.68
CA SER A 180 15.96 -15.91 -91.53
C SER A 180 15.00 -16.74 -90.66
N ALA A 181 15.08 -18.07 -90.71
CA ALA A 181 14.28 -18.95 -89.88
C ALA A 181 14.75 -19.05 -88.40
N SER A 182 16.01 -18.72 -88.12
CA SER A 182 16.59 -18.80 -86.76
C SER A 182 16.52 -17.47 -85.99
N ALA A 183 16.49 -16.34 -86.68
CA ALA A 183 16.32 -15.01 -86.07
C ALA A 183 15.02 -14.83 -85.23
N PRO A 184 13.80 -15.18 -85.70
CA PRO A 184 12.58 -14.95 -84.92
C PRO A 184 12.48 -15.87 -83.69
N ARG A 185 13.10 -17.07 -83.74
CA ARG A 185 13.13 -17.99 -82.59
C ARG A 185 14.05 -17.48 -81.48
N ALA A 186 15.19 -16.88 -81.82
CA ALA A 186 16.10 -16.29 -80.85
C ALA A 186 15.47 -15.08 -80.14
N VAL A 187 14.78 -14.21 -80.88
CA VAL A 187 14.05 -13.05 -80.34
C VAL A 187 12.85 -13.48 -79.46
N ALA A 188 12.09 -14.50 -79.88
CA ALA A 188 11.00 -15.02 -79.06
C ALA A 188 11.49 -15.63 -77.74
N LEU A 189 12.63 -16.33 -77.75
CA LEU A 189 13.24 -16.91 -76.56
C LEU A 189 13.80 -15.83 -75.61
N SER A 190 14.44 -14.77 -76.14
CA SER A 190 14.95 -13.65 -75.33
C SER A 190 13.82 -12.90 -74.64
N ILE A 191 12.74 -12.58 -75.36
CA ILE A 191 11.54 -11.94 -74.81
C ILE A 191 10.88 -12.85 -73.76
N GLY A 192 10.76 -14.15 -74.03
CA GLY A 192 10.19 -15.13 -73.09
C GLY A 192 10.97 -15.24 -71.79
N LEU A 193 12.30 -15.34 -71.86
CA LEU A 193 13.18 -15.39 -70.70
C LEU A 193 13.15 -14.07 -69.90
N MET A 194 13.10 -12.93 -70.57
CA MET A 194 12.98 -11.63 -69.91
C MET A 194 11.63 -11.46 -69.21
N GLY A 195 10.53 -11.88 -69.86
CA GLY A 195 9.20 -11.92 -69.25
C GLY A 195 9.16 -12.82 -68.00
N ALA A 196 9.72 -14.02 -68.08
CA ALA A 196 9.79 -14.94 -66.95
C ALA A 196 10.63 -14.38 -65.79
N ALA A 197 11.78 -13.75 -66.08
CA ALA A 197 12.62 -13.11 -65.07
C ALA A 197 11.90 -11.96 -64.35
N CYS A 198 11.14 -11.12 -65.09
CA CYS A 198 10.32 -10.06 -64.51
C CYS A 198 9.24 -10.61 -63.57
N VAL A 199 8.53 -11.68 -63.97
CA VAL A 199 7.50 -12.31 -63.12
C VAL A 199 8.11 -12.88 -61.84
N VAL A 200 9.23 -13.61 -61.94
CA VAL A 200 9.91 -14.19 -60.78
C VAL A 200 10.40 -13.09 -59.83
N ALA A 201 11.00 -12.02 -60.36
CA ALA A 201 11.45 -10.88 -59.57
C ALA A 201 10.26 -10.21 -58.85
N PHE A 202 9.11 -10.05 -59.52
CA PHE A 202 7.92 -9.48 -58.92
C PHE A 202 7.33 -10.35 -57.80
N VAL A 203 7.24 -11.68 -58.02
CA VAL A 203 6.74 -12.61 -57.00
C VAL A 203 7.64 -12.62 -55.77
N ILE A 204 8.96 -12.65 -55.95
CA ILE A 204 9.94 -12.57 -54.85
C ILE A 204 9.81 -11.23 -54.12
N PHE A 205 9.66 -10.12 -54.85
CA PHE A 205 9.46 -8.80 -54.26
C PHE A 205 8.22 -8.76 -53.37
N VAL A 206 7.06 -9.21 -53.87
CA VAL A 206 5.80 -9.23 -53.11
C VAL A 206 5.92 -10.16 -51.89
N TRP A 207 6.50 -11.34 -52.05
CA TRP A 207 6.69 -12.29 -50.95
C TRP A 207 7.59 -11.73 -49.83
N LEU A 208 8.70 -11.08 -50.20
CA LEU A 208 9.61 -10.46 -49.23
C LEU A 208 8.98 -9.23 -48.57
N LEU A 209 8.24 -8.41 -49.31
CA LEU A 209 7.52 -7.25 -48.77
C LEU A 209 6.44 -7.68 -47.77
N GLN A 210 5.66 -8.71 -48.12
CA GLN A 210 4.64 -9.28 -47.24
C GLN A 210 5.26 -9.84 -45.95
N ARG A 211 6.35 -10.59 -46.06
CA ARG A 211 6.97 -11.28 -44.92
C ARG A 211 7.79 -10.35 -44.02
N GLN A 212 8.50 -9.37 -44.58
CA GLN A 212 9.45 -8.54 -43.82
C GLN A 212 8.90 -7.19 -43.38
N VAL A 213 7.83 -6.67 -44.02
CA VAL A 213 7.27 -5.35 -43.71
C VAL A 213 5.81 -5.47 -43.28
N VAL A 214 4.94 -6.01 -44.14
CA VAL A 214 3.48 -5.99 -43.90
C VAL A 214 3.08 -6.83 -42.69
N ARG A 215 3.58 -8.07 -42.59
CA ARG A 215 3.22 -8.96 -41.47
C ARG A 215 3.69 -8.41 -40.11
N PRO A 216 4.97 -8.02 -39.90
CA PRO A 216 5.39 -7.40 -38.64
C PRO A 216 4.65 -6.10 -38.31
N ALA A 217 4.32 -5.27 -39.31
CA ALA A 217 3.52 -4.06 -39.10
C ALA A 217 2.09 -4.38 -38.63
N ARG A 218 1.46 -5.42 -39.18
CA ARG A 218 0.12 -5.86 -38.79
C ARG A 218 0.09 -6.49 -37.40
N GLU A 219 1.11 -7.27 -37.05
CA GLU A 219 1.26 -7.83 -35.70
C GLU A 219 1.46 -6.71 -34.66
N LEU A 220 2.26 -5.68 -35.00
CA LEU A 220 2.41 -4.48 -34.17
C LEU A 220 1.09 -3.70 -34.03
N GLU A 221 0.36 -3.51 -35.13
CA GLU A 221 -0.95 -2.84 -35.12
C GLU A 221 -1.95 -3.57 -34.23
N GLN A 222 -2.05 -4.90 -34.32
CA GLN A 222 -2.88 -5.70 -33.43
C GLN A 222 -2.45 -5.60 -31.97
N GLY A 223 -1.14 -5.61 -31.70
CA GLY A 223 -0.62 -5.42 -30.34
C GLY A 223 -0.99 -4.06 -29.76
N LEU A 224 -0.89 -3.00 -30.55
CA LEU A 224 -1.31 -1.65 -30.17
C LEU A 224 -2.83 -1.53 -30.02
N HIS A 225 -3.60 -2.23 -30.85
CA HIS A 225 -5.05 -2.29 -30.73
C HIS A 225 -5.46 -2.94 -29.40
N ASN A 226 -4.91 -4.11 -29.06
CA ASN A 226 -5.14 -4.78 -27.78
C ASN A 226 -4.79 -3.87 -26.59
N LEU A 227 -3.65 -3.18 -26.67
CA LEU A 227 -3.22 -2.19 -25.67
C LEU A 227 -4.24 -1.06 -25.53
N SER A 228 -4.79 -0.54 -26.64
CA SER A 228 -5.79 0.52 -26.63
C SER A 228 -7.15 0.10 -26.06
N THR A 229 -7.50 -1.18 -26.20
CA THR A 229 -8.72 -1.76 -25.59
C THR A 229 -8.52 -2.19 -24.14
N GLY A 230 -7.32 -1.98 -23.57
CA GLY A 230 -7.01 -2.32 -22.18
C GLY A 230 -6.59 -3.76 -21.93
N ASP A 231 -6.23 -4.52 -22.97
CA ASP A 231 -5.66 -5.87 -22.83
C ASP A 231 -4.13 -5.79 -22.81
N PHE A 232 -3.58 -5.81 -21.60
CA PHE A 232 -2.16 -5.89 -21.33
C PHE A 232 -1.68 -7.34 -21.13
N SER A 233 -2.53 -8.36 -21.29
CA SER A 233 -2.13 -9.76 -21.05
C SER A 233 -1.25 -10.35 -22.16
N VAL A 234 -1.31 -9.77 -23.37
CA VAL A 234 -0.58 -10.27 -24.55
C VAL A 234 0.68 -9.45 -24.81
N PRO A 235 1.89 -10.05 -24.86
CA PRO A 235 3.13 -9.34 -25.13
C PRO A 235 3.26 -8.91 -26.60
N ILE A 236 3.86 -7.75 -26.83
CA ILE A 236 4.18 -7.23 -28.17
C ILE A 236 5.57 -7.73 -28.55
N VAL A 237 5.63 -8.69 -29.47
CA VAL A 237 6.89 -9.33 -29.88
C VAL A 237 7.52 -8.58 -31.06
N ALA A 238 8.77 -8.15 -30.88
CA ALA A 238 9.53 -7.52 -31.96
C ALA A 238 10.21 -8.58 -32.85
N HIS A 239 9.64 -8.82 -34.04
CA HIS A 239 10.19 -9.80 -35.01
C HIS A 239 11.27 -9.22 -35.93
N THR A 240 11.51 -7.91 -35.92
CA THR A 240 12.51 -7.23 -36.77
C THR A 240 13.45 -6.35 -35.94
N THR A 241 14.59 -5.96 -36.54
CA THR A 241 15.55 -5.02 -35.93
C THR A 241 15.40 -3.58 -36.43
N ASP A 242 14.57 -3.37 -37.46
CA ASP A 242 14.30 -2.09 -38.11
C ASP A 242 13.39 -1.14 -37.30
N GLU A 243 12.91 -0.07 -37.93
CA GLU A 243 11.99 0.91 -37.35
C GLU A 243 10.76 0.25 -36.71
N ILE A 244 10.15 -0.73 -37.38
CA ILE A 244 8.97 -1.45 -36.87
C ILE A 244 9.34 -2.22 -35.60
N GLY A 245 10.48 -2.90 -35.64
CA GLY A 245 11.00 -3.64 -34.48
C GLY A 245 11.36 -2.75 -33.30
N ARG A 246 11.90 -1.54 -33.55
CA ARG A 246 12.16 -0.53 -32.51
C ARG A 246 10.85 -0.04 -31.88
N ILE A 247 9.84 0.27 -32.69
CA ILE A 247 8.52 0.67 -32.20
C ILE A 247 7.89 -0.46 -31.38
N ALA A 248 7.95 -1.71 -31.85
CA ALA A 248 7.44 -2.87 -31.13
C ALA A 248 8.10 -3.04 -29.75
N ARG A 249 9.43 -2.88 -29.64
CA ARG A 249 10.13 -2.92 -28.35
C ARG A 249 9.71 -1.80 -27.41
N SER A 250 9.56 -0.57 -27.91
CA SER A 250 9.08 0.55 -27.12
C SER A 250 7.64 0.34 -26.64
N ALA A 251 6.76 -0.15 -27.52
CA ALA A 251 5.38 -0.48 -27.19
C ALA A 251 5.28 -1.58 -26.13
N GLU A 252 6.12 -2.61 -26.21
CA GLU A 252 6.21 -3.67 -25.19
C GLU A 252 6.66 -3.14 -23.83
N SER A 253 7.63 -2.22 -23.79
CA SER A 253 8.04 -1.57 -22.54
C SER A 253 6.88 -0.78 -21.92
N ILE A 254 6.14 -0.02 -22.74
CA ILE A 254 4.95 0.74 -22.30
C ILE A 254 3.88 -0.21 -21.76
N ARG A 255 3.57 -1.29 -22.48
CA ARG A 255 2.59 -2.30 -22.04
C ARG A 255 3.00 -2.91 -20.70
N ALA A 256 4.26 -3.32 -20.55
CA ALA A 256 4.77 -3.94 -19.34
C ALA A 256 4.74 -2.98 -18.12
N ASP A 257 5.13 -1.73 -18.31
CA ASP A 257 5.16 -0.74 -17.22
C ASP A 257 3.75 -0.28 -16.83
N LEU A 258 2.85 -0.05 -17.80
CA LEU A 258 1.44 0.22 -17.51
C LEU A 258 0.78 -0.97 -16.80
N GLY A 259 1.05 -2.21 -17.22
CA GLY A 259 0.53 -3.40 -16.55
C GLY A 259 0.98 -3.50 -15.08
N LYS A 260 2.25 -3.19 -14.79
CA LYS A 260 2.76 -3.10 -13.41
C LYS A 260 2.08 -1.99 -12.62
N LEU A 261 1.87 -0.81 -13.22
CA LEU A 261 1.18 0.31 -12.58
C LEU A 261 -0.27 -0.06 -12.22
N ILE A 262 -1.02 -0.66 -13.15
CA ILE A 262 -2.40 -1.09 -12.91
C ILE A 262 -2.46 -2.14 -11.80
N ARG A 263 -1.55 -3.13 -11.77
CA ARG A 263 -1.45 -4.07 -10.62
C ARG A 263 -1.23 -3.35 -9.30
N ARG A 264 -0.28 -2.41 -9.24
CA ARG A 264 0.00 -1.64 -8.01
C ARG A 264 -1.19 -0.79 -7.56
N VAL A 265 -1.94 -0.21 -8.51
CA VAL A 265 -3.17 0.54 -8.20
C VAL A 265 -4.21 -0.42 -7.63
N SER A 266 -4.46 -1.56 -8.27
CA SER A 266 -5.42 -2.58 -7.79
C SER A 266 -5.10 -3.09 -6.37
N GLU A 267 -3.82 -3.36 -6.09
CA GLU A 267 -3.35 -3.72 -4.75
C GLU A 267 -3.56 -2.58 -3.75
N SER A 268 -3.28 -1.33 -4.14
CA SER A 268 -3.46 -0.17 -3.27
C SER A 268 -4.93 0.09 -2.96
N VAL A 269 -5.81 -0.07 -3.94
CA VAL A 269 -7.27 0.01 -3.78
C VAL A 269 -7.77 -1.04 -2.79
N THR A 270 -7.28 -2.28 -2.90
CA THR A 270 -7.63 -3.35 -1.94
C THR A 270 -7.17 -3.01 -0.51
N ARG A 271 -6.00 -2.37 -0.36
CA ARG A 271 -5.55 -1.90 0.96
C ARG A 271 -6.42 -0.77 1.51
N VAL A 272 -6.86 0.16 0.66
CA VAL A 272 -7.78 1.25 1.06
C VAL A 272 -9.14 0.70 1.48
N ASP A 273 -9.70 -0.26 0.73
CA ASP A 273 -10.95 -0.93 1.06
C ASP A 273 -10.89 -1.63 2.43
N ASN A 274 -9.84 -2.42 2.66
CA ASN A 274 -9.61 -3.07 3.95
C ASN A 274 -9.43 -2.06 5.10
N ALA A 275 -8.67 -0.99 4.88
CA ALA A 275 -8.46 0.05 5.88
C ALA A 275 -9.76 0.82 6.20
N ALA A 276 -10.58 1.10 5.19
CA ALA A 276 -11.90 1.71 5.37
C ALA A 276 -12.85 0.78 6.13
N GLY A 277 -12.83 -0.52 5.83
CA GLY A 277 -13.57 -1.54 6.58
C GLY A 277 -13.17 -1.62 8.05
N GLY A 278 -11.87 -1.59 8.34
CA GLY A 278 -11.33 -1.52 9.70
C GLY A 278 -11.75 -0.24 10.43
N LEU A 279 -11.61 0.91 9.77
CA LEU A 279 -12.03 2.21 10.32
C LEU A 279 -13.53 2.23 10.67
N ALA A 280 -14.38 1.64 9.83
CA ALA A 280 -15.81 1.55 10.11
C ALA A 280 -16.12 0.67 11.33
N ASP A 281 -15.37 -0.42 11.52
CA ASP A 281 -15.52 -1.30 12.69
C ASP A 281 -15.06 -0.64 13.99
N ASP A 282 -13.89 0.01 13.95
CA ASP A 282 -13.37 0.76 15.10
C ASP A 282 -14.27 1.95 15.46
N THR A 283 -14.85 2.61 14.46
CA THR A 283 -15.84 3.68 14.69
C THR A 283 -17.08 3.13 15.41
N ARG A 284 -17.63 1.99 15.00
CA ARG A 284 -18.79 1.36 15.69
C ARG A 284 -18.46 0.97 17.14
N LYS A 285 -17.27 0.43 17.39
CA LYS A 285 -16.82 0.10 18.76
C LYS A 285 -16.72 1.36 19.61
N ALA A 286 -16.15 2.42 19.07
CA ALA A 286 -16.04 3.69 19.76
C ALA A 286 -17.41 4.34 20.04
N GLU A 287 -18.39 4.19 19.14
CA GLU A 287 -19.79 4.61 19.40
C GLU A 287 -20.41 3.84 20.56
N ALA A 288 -20.24 2.52 20.62
CA ALA A 288 -20.73 1.71 21.73
C ALA A 288 -20.06 2.12 23.06
N SER A 289 -18.73 2.30 23.07
CA SER A 289 -18.02 2.76 24.26
C SER A 289 -18.42 4.16 24.69
N ALA A 290 -18.71 5.08 23.75
CA ALA A 290 -19.22 6.40 24.07
C ALA A 290 -20.60 6.33 24.75
N ALA A 291 -21.49 5.45 24.27
CA ALA A 291 -22.79 5.21 24.89
C ALA A 291 -22.66 4.67 26.32
N GLU A 292 -21.81 3.67 26.54
CA GLU A 292 -21.52 3.14 27.89
C GLU A 292 -20.93 4.22 28.81
N GLN A 293 -20.04 5.07 28.29
CA GLN A 293 -19.45 6.16 29.06
C GLN A 293 -20.48 7.23 29.43
N SER A 294 -21.46 7.50 28.55
CA SER A 294 -22.59 8.39 28.84
C SER A 294 -23.43 7.86 30.00
N GLU A 295 -23.80 6.57 29.96
CA GLU A 295 -24.57 5.92 31.02
C GLU A 295 -23.80 5.90 32.34
N ALA A 296 -22.50 5.60 32.31
CA ALA A 296 -21.65 5.63 33.49
C ALA A 296 -21.54 7.04 34.10
N ALA A 297 -21.44 8.08 33.26
CA ALA A 297 -21.43 9.47 33.72
C ALA A 297 -22.77 9.83 34.39
N ALA A 298 -23.91 9.48 33.78
CA ALA A 298 -25.23 9.70 34.37
C ALA A 298 -25.40 8.98 35.72
N SER A 299 -24.96 7.72 35.81
CA SER A 299 -24.98 6.96 37.07
C SER A 299 -24.08 7.57 38.14
N THR A 300 -22.91 8.09 37.74
CA THR A 300 -21.99 8.77 38.65
C THR A 300 -22.60 10.07 39.16
N ALA A 301 -23.24 10.87 38.29
CA ALA A 301 -23.95 12.08 38.69
C ALA A 301 -25.01 11.80 39.77
N MET A 302 -25.87 10.79 39.56
CA MET A 302 -26.85 10.37 40.57
C MET A 302 -26.21 9.94 41.90
N THR A 303 -25.04 9.30 41.83
CA THR A 303 -24.30 8.87 43.02
C THR A 303 -23.75 10.08 43.78
N VAL A 304 -23.20 11.06 43.07
CA VAL A 304 -22.72 12.31 43.66
C VAL A 304 -23.86 13.10 44.31
N GLU A 305 -25.06 13.15 43.69
CA GLU A 305 -26.24 13.76 44.32
C GLU A 305 -26.59 13.09 45.65
N LYS A 306 -26.58 11.75 45.71
CA LYS A 306 -26.83 11.00 46.95
C LYS A 306 -25.75 11.24 48.01
N VAL A 307 -24.48 11.35 47.59
CA VAL A 307 -23.36 11.67 48.50
C VAL A 307 -23.53 13.08 49.05
N THR A 308 -23.85 14.07 48.22
CA THR A 308 -24.09 15.45 48.64
C THR A 308 -25.25 15.55 49.64
N ALA A 309 -26.36 14.83 49.40
CA ALA A 309 -27.46 14.76 50.37
C ALA A 309 -27.05 14.11 51.71
N SER A 310 -26.18 13.09 51.65
CA SER A 310 -25.64 12.43 52.85
C SER A 310 -24.70 13.35 53.63
N ILE A 311 -23.84 14.11 52.94
CA ILE A 311 -22.96 15.13 53.53
C ILE A 311 -23.79 16.19 54.27
N GLN A 312 -24.88 16.68 53.66
CA GLN A 312 -25.77 17.64 54.33
C GLN A 312 -26.36 17.05 55.62
N THR A 313 -26.83 15.79 55.56
CA THR A 313 -27.38 15.10 56.72
C THR A 313 -26.35 14.92 57.84
N ILE A 314 -25.09 14.62 57.50
CA ILE A 314 -24.00 14.51 58.47
C ILE A 314 -23.67 15.89 59.06
N SER A 315 -23.66 16.95 58.25
CA SER A 315 -23.47 18.32 58.72
C SER A 315 -24.53 18.74 59.74
N ASP A 316 -25.81 18.47 59.45
CA ASP A 316 -26.91 18.79 60.35
C ASP A 316 -26.82 18.00 61.65
N ASN A 317 -26.43 16.72 61.57
CA ASN A 317 -26.18 15.89 62.75
C ASN A 317 -25.00 16.40 63.58
N ALA A 318 -23.89 16.82 62.96
CA ALA A 318 -22.75 17.40 63.67
C ALA A 318 -23.18 18.66 64.44
N THR A 319 -23.91 19.58 63.81
CA THR A 319 -24.47 20.77 64.48
C THR A 319 -25.34 20.39 65.68
N ARG A 320 -26.22 19.40 65.51
CA ARG A 320 -27.10 18.93 66.60
C ARG A 320 -26.32 18.30 67.76
N VAL A 321 -25.26 17.53 67.47
CA VAL A 321 -24.41 16.96 68.53
C VAL A 321 -23.64 18.07 69.25
N THR A 322 -23.14 19.09 68.55
CA THR A 322 -22.51 20.27 69.18
C THR A 322 -23.46 20.95 70.17
N GLU A 323 -24.71 21.21 69.77
CA GLU A 323 -25.72 21.80 70.67
C GLU A 323 -26.00 20.91 71.89
N LEU A 324 -26.13 19.60 71.70
CA LEU A 324 -26.33 18.64 72.79
C LEU A 324 -25.13 18.63 73.76
N SER A 325 -23.90 18.66 73.23
CA SER A 325 -22.68 18.72 74.03
C SER A 325 -22.59 20.03 74.82
N GLN A 326 -22.94 21.17 74.22
CA GLN A 326 -22.96 22.46 74.93
C GLN A 326 -23.98 22.46 76.08
N ASN A 327 -25.17 21.89 75.85
CA ASN A 327 -26.19 21.74 76.89
C ASN A 327 -25.73 20.79 78.01
N ALA A 328 -25.09 19.67 77.66
CA ALA A 328 -24.53 18.73 78.64
C ALA A 328 -23.42 19.39 79.48
N ALA A 329 -22.52 20.16 78.87
CA ALA A 329 -21.48 20.90 79.57
C ALA A 329 -22.07 21.97 80.51
N ALA A 330 -23.14 22.66 80.11
CA ALA A 330 -23.85 23.58 80.99
C ALA A 330 -24.48 22.85 82.19
N GLY A 331 -25.14 21.72 81.96
CA GLY A 331 -25.74 20.90 83.02
C GLY A 331 -24.72 20.35 84.01
N SER A 332 -23.58 19.85 83.52
CA SER A 332 -22.51 19.34 84.38
C SER A 332 -21.83 20.44 85.20
N ARG A 333 -21.59 21.63 84.63
CA ARG A 333 -21.07 22.79 85.40
C ARG A 333 -22.02 23.23 86.52
N GLU A 334 -23.33 23.20 86.27
CA GLU A 334 -24.33 23.47 87.31
C GLU A 334 -24.33 22.37 88.39
N ALA A 335 -24.14 21.10 88.01
CA ALA A 335 -24.00 20.01 88.96
C ALA A 335 -22.76 20.16 89.86
N GLU A 336 -21.60 20.52 89.29
CA GLU A 336 -20.38 20.82 90.06
C GLU A 336 -20.62 21.94 91.07
N ARG A 337 -21.28 23.02 90.64
CA ARG A 337 -21.63 24.16 91.51
C ARG A 337 -22.50 23.71 92.69
N ARG A 338 -23.54 22.90 92.44
CA ARG A 338 -24.44 22.38 93.48
C ARG A 338 -23.75 21.40 94.42
N LEU A 339 -22.84 20.56 93.91
CA LEU A 339 -22.05 19.65 94.75
C LEU A 339 -21.09 20.42 95.66
N ALA A 340 -20.50 21.52 95.19
CA ALA A 340 -19.68 22.40 96.02
C ALA A 340 -20.50 23.05 97.15
N GLU A 341 -21.72 23.53 96.85
CA GLU A 341 -22.64 24.06 97.87
C GLU A 341 -23.04 22.99 98.90
N LEU A 342 -23.34 21.78 98.44
CA LEU A 342 -23.66 20.65 99.31
C LEU A 342 -22.48 20.27 100.22
N ALA A 343 -21.25 20.32 99.70
CA ALA A 343 -20.03 20.08 100.48
C ALA A 343 -19.91 21.07 101.63
N THR A 344 -20.14 22.35 101.36
CA THR A 344 -20.17 23.39 102.40
C THR A 344 -21.25 23.12 103.45
N ALA A 345 -22.46 22.76 103.02
CA ALA A 345 -23.58 22.46 103.92
C ALA A 345 -23.32 21.24 104.82
N LEU A 346 -22.72 20.18 104.26
CA LEU A 346 -22.34 18.97 105.03
C LEU A 346 -21.25 19.28 106.06
N ASN A 347 -20.22 20.05 105.68
CA ASN A 347 -19.17 20.49 106.61
C ASN A 347 -19.73 21.32 107.76
N GLN A 348 -20.66 22.23 107.45
CA GLN A 348 -21.35 23.03 108.47
C GLN A 348 -22.19 22.14 109.40
N SER A 349 -22.92 21.17 108.85
CA SER A 349 -23.75 20.24 109.62
C SER A 349 -22.91 19.36 110.54
N ALA A 350 -21.76 18.88 110.06
CA ALA A 350 -20.80 18.13 110.86
C ALA A 350 -20.24 18.97 112.02
N SER A 351 -19.90 20.24 111.76
CA SER A 351 -19.46 21.16 112.81
C SER A 351 -20.53 21.41 113.87
N VAL A 352 -21.79 21.57 113.47
CA VAL A 352 -22.92 21.74 114.40
C VAL A 352 -23.11 20.47 115.24
N MET A 353 -23.15 19.29 114.62
CA MET A 353 -23.28 18.03 115.34
C MET A 353 -22.14 17.81 116.34
N GLN A 354 -20.90 18.13 115.96
CA GLN A 354 -19.75 18.04 116.86
C GLN A 354 -19.91 18.93 118.10
N LYS A 355 -20.36 20.18 117.91
CA LYS A 355 -20.64 21.11 119.03
C LYS A 355 -21.78 20.62 119.92
N VAL A 356 -22.83 20.04 119.34
CA VAL A 356 -23.94 19.44 120.10
C VAL A 356 -23.44 18.24 120.90
N SER A 357 -22.59 17.41 120.32
CA SER A 357 -21.95 16.27 121.01
C SER A 357 -21.09 16.74 122.19
N GLU A 358 -20.25 17.76 122.01
CA GLU A 358 -19.44 18.33 123.10
C GLU A 358 -20.30 18.89 124.23
N THR A 359 -21.39 19.58 123.87
CA THR A 359 -22.35 20.15 124.84
C THR A 359 -23.08 19.06 125.60
N ALA A 360 -23.53 18.00 124.91
CA ALA A 360 -24.17 16.84 125.52
C ALA A 360 -23.22 16.11 126.49
N SER A 361 -21.96 15.89 126.12
CA SER A 361 -20.94 15.32 127.01
C SER A 361 -20.65 16.21 128.22
N GLY A 362 -20.71 17.54 128.07
CA GLY A 362 -20.68 18.49 129.19
C GLY A 362 -21.86 18.27 130.14
N PHE A 363 -23.08 18.25 129.61
CA PHE A 363 -24.30 18.05 130.37
C PHE A 363 -24.32 16.72 131.14
N ILE A 364 -23.82 15.62 130.55
CA ILE A 364 -23.70 14.32 131.22
C ILE A 364 -22.82 14.42 132.46
N ARG A 365 -21.65 15.09 132.34
CA ARG A 365 -20.73 15.27 133.47
C ARG A 365 -21.38 16.08 134.59
N ASP A 366 -22.09 17.15 134.24
CA ASP A 366 -22.80 17.97 135.22
C ASP A 366 -23.91 17.17 135.92
N ALA A 367 -24.68 16.37 135.19
CA ALA A 367 -25.73 15.50 135.77
C ALA A 367 -25.16 14.43 136.71
N GLN A 368 -24.02 13.81 136.35
CA GLN A 368 -23.30 12.86 137.22
C GLN A 368 -22.79 13.54 138.50
N GLN A 369 -22.26 14.76 138.37
CA GLN A 369 -21.80 15.53 139.53
C GLN A 369 -22.96 15.89 140.47
N ILE A 370 -24.11 16.32 139.93
CA ILE A 370 -25.32 16.58 140.73
C ILE A 370 -25.78 15.30 141.42
N THR A 371 -25.85 14.17 140.72
CA THR A 371 -26.21 12.86 141.30
C THR A 371 -25.31 12.52 142.49
N SER A 372 -24.00 12.69 142.35
CA SER A 372 -23.04 12.47 143.44
C SER A 372 -23.26 13.41 144.63
N MET A 373 -23.49 14.70 144.39
CA MET A 373 -23.78 15.68 145.44
C MET A 373 -25.10 15.39 146.15
N THR A 374 -26.14 15.03 145.40
CA THR A 374 -27.46 14.68 145.92
C THR A 374 -27.42 13.42 146.79
N ARG A 375 -26.64 12.41 146.40
CA ARG A 375 -26.40 11.23 147.23
C ARG A 375 -25.71 11.60 148.55
N GLN A 376 -24.73 12.50 148.51
CA GLN A 376 -24.09 13.02 149.73
C GLN A 376 -25.09 13.79 150.61
N VAL A 377 -25.98 14.60 150.03
CA VAL A 377 -27.05 15.30 150.77
C VAL A 377 -28.00 14.30 151.42
N ARG A 378 -28.36 13.21 150.72
CA ARG A 378 -29.17 12.12 151.28
C ARG A 378 -28.48 11.45 152.45
N GLU A 379 -27.19 11.12 152.31
CA GLU A 379 -26.40 10.53 153.39
C GLU A 379 -26.35 11.45 154.63
N ILE A 380 -26.17 12.77 154.42
CA ILE A 380 -26.22 13.77 155.49
C ILE A 380 -27.62 13.83 156.12
N ALA A 381 -28.68 13.82 155.31
CA ALA A 381 -30.06 13.83 155.79
C ALA A 381 -30.40 12.57 156.61
N ASP A 382 -29.99 11.39 156.16
CA ASP A 382 -30.19 10.13 156.89
C ASP A 382 -29.40 10.11 158.21
N GLN A 383 -28.16 10.63 158.22
CA GLN A 383 -27.37 10.84 159.45
C GLN A 383 -28.05 11.84 160.40
N THR A 384 -28.59 12.94 159.87
CA THR A 384 -29.29 13.97 160.65
C THR A 384 -30.59 13.41 161.23
N ASN A 385 -31.30 12.56 160.48
CA ASN A 385 -32.49 11.85 160.93
C ASN A 385 -32.17 10.91 162.10
N LEU A 386 -31.07 10.16 162.02
CA LEU A 386 -30.58 9.29 163.11
C LEU A 386 -30.14 10.09 164.34
N LEU A 387 -29.45 11.21 164.16
CA LEU A 387 -29.06 12.11 165.25
C LEU A 387 -30.28 12.73 165.94
N ALA A 388 -31.26 13.17 165.15
CA ALA A 388 -32.51 13.74 165.64
C ALA A 388 -33.35 12.69 166.39
N LEU A 389 -33.39 11.45 165.90
CA LEU A 389 -34.04 10.34 166.59
C LEU A 389 -33.38 10.04 167.95
N ASN A 390 -32.04 9.98 168.00
CA ASN A 390 -31.31 9.79 169.25
C ASN A 390 -31.55 10.95 170.23
N ALA A 391 -31.60 12.19 169.74
CA ALA A 391 -31.93 13.36 170.55
C ALA A 391 -33.38 13.34 171.07
N ALA A 392 -34.35 12.90 170.26
CA ALA A 392 -35.74 12.74 170.66
C ALA A 392 -35.91 11.65 171.73
N ILE A 393 -35.19 10.53 171.62
CA ILE A 393 -35.15 9.46 172.61
C ILE A 393 -34.60 9.99 173.95
N GLU A 394 -33.47 10.71 173.93
CA GLU A 394 -32.85 11.23 175.16
C GLU A 394 -33.68 12.36 175.79
N ALA A 395 -34.35 13.19 174.98
CA ALA A 395 -35.31 14.19 175.45
C ALA A 395 -36.55 13.56 176.11
N ALA A 396 -37.06 12.44 175.59
CA ALA A 396 -38.12 11.66 176.23
C ALA A 396 -37.65 11.04 177.57
N ARG A 397 -36.37 10.66 177.66
CA ARG A 397 -35.75 10.10 178.86
C ARG A 397 -35.59 11.11 180.00
N ALA A 398 -35.44 12.40 179.68
CA ALA A 398 -35.34 13.50 180.63
C ALA A 398 -36.69 13.98 181.21
N GLY A 399 -37.83 13.41 180.78
CA GLY A 399 -39.16 13.73 181.32
C GLY A 399 -39.59 15.18 181.05
N GLU A 400 -40.27 15.82 182.02
CA GLU A 400 -40.82 17.18 181.86
C GLU A 400 -39.76 18.26 181.54
N GLN A 401 -38.48 18.06 181.93
CA GLN A 401 -37.39 18.99 181.62
C GLN A 401 -36.92 18.91 180.15
N GLY A 402 -37.19 17.80 179.46
CA GLY A 402 -36.77 17.56 178.07
C GLY A 402 -37.79 17.98 177.01
N ARG A 403 -38.97 18.47 177.40
CA ARG A 403 -40.12 18.66 176.51
C ARG A 403 -39.87 19.66 175.38
N GLY A 404 -39.13 20.75 175.64
CA GLY A 404 -38.73 21.72 174.62
C GLY A 404 -37.72 21.16 173.61
N PHE A 405 -36.78 20.32 174.08
CA PHE A 405 -35.81 19.65 173.22
C PHE A 405 -36.43 18.55 172.36
N ALA A 406 -37.45 17.84 172.87
CA ALA A 406 -38.18 16.83 172.12
C ALA A 406 -38.88 17.43 170.89
N VAL A 407 -39.50 18.61 171.03
CA VAL A 407 -40.16 19.32 169.92
C VAL A 407 -39.15 19.73 168.85
N VAL A 408 -37.99 20.26 169.24
CA VAL A 408 -36.93 20.63 168.30
C VAL A 408 -36.36 19.39 167.60
N ALA A 409 -36.13 18.29 168.33
CA ALA A 409 -35.63 17.04 167.77
C ALA A 409 -36.60 16.43 166.74
N ASP A 410 -37.91 16.43 167.02
CA ASP A 410 -38.92 15.97 166.04
C ASP A 410 -39.02 16.90 164.81
N GLU A 411 -38.84 18.21 164.98
CA GLU A 411 -38.84 19.15 163.85
C GLU A 411 -37.59 18.96 162.97
N VAL A 412 -36.41 18.74 163.57
CA VAL A 412 -35.18 18.38 162.85
C VAL A 412 -35.34 17.03 162.14
N ARG A 413 -36.00 16.05 162.79
CA ARG A 413 -36.29 14.74 162.20
C ARG A 413 -37.17 14.87 160.95
N LYS A 414 -38.25 15.64 161.01
CA LYS A 414 -39.11 15.93 159.85
C LYS A 414 -38.36 16.67 158.74
N LEU A 415 -37.49 17.63 159.09
CA LEU A 415 -36.66 18.33 158.10
C LEU A 415 -35.66 17.38 157.40
N ALA A 416 -35.09 16.44 158.17
CA ALA A 416 -34.17 15.43 157.66
C ALA A 416 -34.89 14.41 156.76
N GLU A 417 -36.06 13.91 157.16
CA GLU A 417 -36.91 13.06 156.31
C GLU A 417 -37.31 13.77 155.01
N LYS A 418 -37.71 15.05 155.09
CA LYS A 418 -38.03 15.88 153.92
C LYS A 418 -36.81 16.10 153.01
N SER A 419 -35.62 16.32 153.59
CA SER A 419 -34.38 16.49 152.83
C SER A 419 -33.94 15.20 152.14
N SER A 420 -34.05 14.05 152.81
CA SER A 420 -33.77 12.72 152.23
C SER A 420 -34.74 12.40 151.09
N HIS A 421 -36.03 12.73 151.25
CA HIS A 421 -37.04 12.58 150.20
C HIS A 421 -36.74 13.44 148.98
N SER A 422 -36.48 14.75 149.16
CA SER A 422 -36.12 15.65 148.06
C SER A 422 -34.80 15.26 147.38
N ALA A 423 -33.82 14.77 148.13
CA ALA A 423 -32.60 14.21 147.54
C ALA A 423 -32.91 12.97 146.69
N SER A 424 -33.82 12.09 147.13
CA SER A 424 -34.26 10.94 146.33
C SER A 424 -34.98 11.34 145.03
N GLU A 425 -35.79 12.41 145.06
CA GLU A 425 -36.46 12.93 143.87
C GLU A 425 -35.45 13.53 142.88
N ILE A 426 -34.47 14.30 143.37
CA ILE A 426 -33.41 14.85 142.54
C ILE A 426 -32.56 13.73 141.91
N ASP A 427 -32.21 12.70 142.69
CA ASP A 427 -31.45 11.52 142.22
C ASP A 427 -32.19 10.78 141.09
N ALA A 428 -33.51 10.60 141.22
CA ALA A 428 -34.34 10.00 140.18
C ALA A 428 -34.37 10.85 138.90
N ILE A 429 -34.48 12.18 139.02
CA ILE A 429 -34.46 13.11 137.88
C ILE A 429 -33.08 13.09 137.20
N THR A 430 -31.99 13.16 137.95
CA THR A 430 -30.63 13.17 137.37
C THR A 430 -30.24 11.83 136.76
N SER A 431 -30.71 10.71 137.31
CA SER A 431 -30.59 9.39 136.68
C SER A 431 -31.32 9.36 135.33
N THR A 432 -32.56 9.86 135.28
CA THR A 432 -33.33 9.93 134.03
C THR A 432 -32.64 10.82 132.98
N LEU A 433 -32.09 11.97 133.41
CA LEU A 433 -31.31 12.85 132.54
C LEU A 433 -30.03 12.17 132.02
N GLY A 434 -29.38 11.35 132.86
CA GLY A 434 -28.23 10.53 132.46
C GLY A 434 -28.57 9.54 131.36
N ASP A 435 -29.66 8.79 131.53
CA ASP A 435 -30.14 7.84 130.52
C ASP A 435 -30.51 8.54 129.20
N GLN A 436 -31.23 9.66 129.27
CA GLN A 436 -31.59 10.47 128.09
C GLN A 436 -30.36 11.01 127.36
N ALA A 437 -29.34 11.44 128.10
CA ALA A 437 -28.13 11.97 127.52
C ALA A 437 -27.26 10.88 126.88
N GLN A 438 -27.24 9.66 127.42
CA GLN A 438 -26.58 8.51 126.79
C GLN A 438 -27.28 8.09 125.47
N VAL A 439 -28.61 8.18 125.42
CA VAL A 439 -29.36 8.04 124.15
C VAL A 439 -28.95 9.12 123.16
N LEU A 440 -28.89 10.39 123.59
CA LEU A 440 -28.48 11.52 122.76
C LEU A 440 -27.06 11.34 122.17
N GLU A 441 -26.09 10.92 122.98
CA GLU A 441 -24.70 10.68 122.52
C GLU A 441 -24.65 9.61 121.41
N ARG A 442 -25.40 8.52 121.57
CA ARG A 442 -25.50 7.47 120.55
C ARG A 442 -26.14 7.98 119.25
N GLU A 443 -27.23 8.73 119.33
CA GLU A 443 -27.89 9.32 118.15
C GLU A 443 -26.97 10.34 117.44
N LEU A 444 -26.19 11.12 118.19
CA LEU A 444 -25.19 12.02 117.63
C LEU A 444 -24.03 11.27 116.95
N GLY A 445 -23.58 10.16 117.51
CA GLY A 445 -22.60 9.28 116.88
C GLY A 445 -23.09 8.72 115.55
N LEU A 446 -24.35 8.26 115.51
CA LEU A 446 -24.99 7.77 114.27
C LEU A 446 -25.12 8.89 113.22
N GLY A 447 -25.51 10.10 113.61
CA GLY A 447 -25.63 11.20 112.65
C GLY A 447 -24.27 11.68 112.12
N LEU A 448 -23.20 11.69 112.93
CA LEU A 448 -21.84 11.97 112.45
C LEU A 448 -21.38 10.92 111.43
N GLN A 449 -21.67 9.64 111.69
CA GLN A 449 -21.37 8.56 110.74
C GLN A 449 -22.15 8.72 109.42
N ALA A 450 -23.43 9.10 109.50
CA ALA A 450 -24.26 9.37 108.33
C ALA A 450 -23.74 10.57 107.50
N LEU A 451 -23.25 11.61 108.17
CA LEU A 451 -22.61 12.76 107.50
C LEU A 451 -21.32 12.36 106.79
N GLU A 452 -20.46 11.54 107.40
CA GLU A 452 -19.24 11.07 106.73
C GLU A 452 -19.57 10.18 105.52
N SER A 453 -20.55 9.28 105.64
CA SER A 453 -21.04 8.49 104.50
C SER A 453 -21.60 9.39 103.37
N SER A 454 -22.29 10.46 103.73
CA SER A 454 -22.81 11.45 102.77
C SER A 454 -21.66 12.19 102.09
N ARG A 455 -20.60 12.52 102.83
CA ARG A 455 -19.38 13.16 102.30
C ARG A 455 -18.67 12.25 101.29
N THR A 456 -18.47 10.98 101.61
CA THR A 456 -17.89 10.00 100.68
C THR A 456 -18.72 9.87 99.40
N SER A 457 -20.05 9.77 99.54
CA SER A 457 -20.97 9.66 98.39
C SER A 457 -20.92 10.91 97.50
N MET A 458 -20.84 12.09 98.11
CA MET A 458 -20.70 13.36 97.40
C MET A 458 -19.36 13.45 96.65
N THR A 459 -18.24 13.03 97.26
CA THR A 459 -16.94 12.99 96.58
C THR A 459 -16.98 12.09 95.35
N ALA A 460 -17.53 10.87 95.47
CA ALA A 460 -17.69 9.96 94.34
C ALA A 460 -18.60 10.55 93.24
N THR A 461 -19.66 11.26 93.63
CA THR A 461 -20.54 11.96 92.67
C THR A 461 -19.80 13.08 91.94
N SER A 462 -18.97 13.86 92.66
CA SER A 462 -18.14 14.92 92.09
C SER A 462 -17.14 14.39 91.06
N GLU A 463 -16.47 13.27 91.37
CA GLU A 463 -15.57 12.59 90.43
C GLU A 463 -16.31 12.11 89.18
N ALA A 464 -17.51 11.54 89.34
CA ALA A 464 -18.34 11.11 88.22
C ALA A 464 -18.78 12.28 87.32
N VAL A 465 -19.14 13.42 87.91
CA VAL A 465 -19.47 14.64 87.15
C VAL A 465 -18.24 15.19 86.42
N GLY A 466 -17.07 15.20 87.06
CA GLY A 466 -15.81 15.61 86.42
C GLY A 466 -15.44 14.72 85.23
N ALA A 467 -15.62 13.40 85.36
CA ALA A 467 -15.42 12.46 84.26
C ALA A 467 -16.43 12.67 83.12
N ALA A 468 -17.68 13.01 83.44
CA ALA A 468 -18.69 13.36 82.44
C ALA A 468 -18.32 14.62 81.67
N ASN A 469 -17.83 15.67 82.35
CA ASN A 469 -17.33 16.89 81.72
C ASN A 469 -16.18 16.60 80.73
N ALA A 470 -15.17 15.85 81.16
CA ALA A 470 -14.08 15.45 80.27
C ALA A 470 -14.54 14.60 79.07
N SER A 471 -15.65 13.86 79.21
CA SER A 471 -16.26 13.15 78.08
C SER A 471 -16.95 14.10 77.10
N VAL A 472 -17.69 15.09 77.60
CA VAL A 472 -18.38 16.09 76.79
C VAL A 472 -17.38 16.94 76.00
N ASP A 473 -16.26 17.33 76.61
CA ASP A 473 -15.20 18.09 75.94
C ASP A 473 -14.59 17.29 74.79
N ARG A 474 -14.31 16.00 75.01
CA ARG A 474 -13.82 15.09 73.95
C ARG A 474 -14.84 14.95 72.81
N THR A 475 -16.11 14.75 73.13
CA THR A 475 -17.17 14.65 72.12
C THR A 475 -17.26 15.95 71.29
N THR A 476 -17.11 17.11 71.92
CA THR A 476 -17.12 18.40 71.20
C THR A 476 -15.95 18.50 70.23
N ALA A 477 -14.74 18.14 70.66
CA ALA A 477 -13.55 18.15 69.79
C ALA A 477 -13.67 17.16 68.61
N GLU A 478 -14.23 15.97 68.82
CA GLU A 478 -14.46 15.00 67.74
C GLU A 478 -15.49 15.51 66.72
N VAL A 479 -16.54 16.21 67.17
CA VAL A 479 -17.56 16.79 66.28
C VAL A 479 -17.01 17.94 65.44
N GLU A 480 -16.09 18.74 65.99
CA GLU A 480 -15.36 19.76 65.22
C GLU A 480 -14.53 19.11 64.09
N GLN A 481 -13.84 17.99 64.37
CA GLN A 481 -13.12 17.25 63.34
C GLN A 481 -14.05 16.68 62.26
N ILE A 482 -15.20 16.12 62.67
CA ILE A 482 -16.24 15.65 61.73
C ILE A 482 -16.70 16.81 60.84
N SER A 483 -16.94 17.99 61.41
CA SER A 483 -17.41 19.17 60.66
C SER A 483 -16.37 19.62 59.62
N SER A 484 -15.09 19.59 59.97
CA SER A 484 -14.00 19.86 59.02
C SER A 484 -13.96 18.83 57.87
N ALA A 485 -14.08 17.53 58.19
CA ALA A 485 -14.09 16.47 57.19
C ALA A 485 -15.30 16.55 56.25
N VAL A 486 -16.48 16.92 56.78
CA VAL A 486 -17.71 17.15 56.00
C VAL A 486 -17.51 18.32 55.01
N HIS A 487 -16.84 19.40 55.43
CA HIS A 487 -16.55 20.52 54.54
C HIS A 487 -15.61 20.14 53.38
N GLU A 488 -14.58 19.34 53.67
CA GLU A 488 -13.66 18.79 52.66
C GLU A 488 -14.39 17.85 51.70
N GLN A 489 -15.24 16.94 52.22
CA GLN A 489 -16.07 16.05 51.39
C GLN A 489 -17.05 16.80 50.50
N SER A 490 -17.63 17.91 51.00
CA SER A 490 -18.53 18.76 50.20
C SER A 490 -17.79 19.41 49.02
N SER A 491 -16.57 19.88 49.26
CA SER A 491 -15.71 20.48 48.22
C SER A 491 -15.33 19.43 47.17
N ALA A 492 -14.88 18.25 47.61
CA ALA A 492 -14.54 17.13 46.73
C ALA A 492 -15.76 16.67 45.91
N SER A 493 -16.94 16.59 46.50
CA SER A 493 -18.18 16.20 45.78
C SER A 493 -18.55 17.20 44.69
N THR A 494 -18.33 18.50 44.93
CA THR A 494 -18.55 19.54 43.91
C THR A 494 -17.58 19.40 42.74
N GLU A 495 -16.31 19.11 43.02
CA GLU A 495 -15.30 18.86 41.98
C GLU A 495 -15.62 17.61 41.15
N ILE A 496 -16.04 16.52 41.81
CA ILE A 496 -16.48 15.30 41.11
C ILE A 496 -17.68 15.59 40.20
N SER A 497 -18.68 16.36 40.66
CA SER A 497 -19.80 16.78 39.80
C SER A 497 -19.33 17.50 38.53
N HIS A 498 -18.39 18.45 38.67
CA HIS A 498 -17.83 19.16 37.51
C HIS A 498 -17.10 18.23 36.54
N HIS A 499 -16.34 17.25 37.06
CA HIS A 499 -15.68 16.25 36.22
C HIS A 499 -16.68 15.35 35.48
N VAL A 500 -17.77 14.95 36.15
CA VAL A 500 -18.83 14.15 35.52
C VAL A 500 -19.51 14.93 34.40
N GLU A 501 -19.83 16.21 34.59
CA GLU A 501 -20.35 17.06 33.52
C GLU A 501 -19.37 17.20 32.35
N GLN A 502 -18.08 17.36 32.65
CA GLN A 502 -17.06 17.44 31.61
C GLN A 502 -16.98 16.15 30.79
N ILE A 503 -17.07 14.98 31.44
CA ILE A 503 -17.12 13.68 30.75
C ILE A 503 -18.35 13.62 29.84
N ALA A 504 -19.52 14.00 30.33
CA ALA A 504 -20.75 14.01 29.53
C ALA A 504 -20.60 14.89 28.27
N ARG A 505 -20.07 16.11 28.42
CA ARG A 505 -19.79 17.02 27.29
C ARG A 505 -18.75 16.45 26.32
N MET A 506 -17.73 15.76 26.81
CA MET A 506 -16.73 15.10 25.95
C MET A 506 -17.34 13.96 25.13
N VAL A 507 -18.25 13.19 25.72
CA VAL A 507 -18.97 12.12 25.02
C VAL A 507 -19.87 12.70 23.92
N GLU A 508 -20.64 13.76 24.21
CA GLU A 508 -21.43 14.47 23.19
C GLU A 508 -20.57 15.02 22.05
N GLY A 509 -19.44 15.65 22.37
CA GLY A 509 -18.48 16.14 21.36
C GLY A 509 -17.84 15.01 20.54
N GLY A 510 -17.66 13.83 21.15
CA GLY A 510 -17.14 12.62 20.52
C GLY A 510 -18.09 12.04 19.48
N HIS A 511 -19.40 12.06 19.72
CA HIS A 511 -20.39 11.54 18.78
C HIS A 511 -20.31 12.21 17.40
N ALA A 512 -20.20 13.53 17.34
CA ALA A 512 -20.05 14.25 16.07
C ALA A 512 -18.73 13.93 15.32
N ALA A 513 -17.69 13.51 16.04
CA ALA A 513 -16.46 13.02 15.42
C ALA A 513 -16.64 11.61 14.85
N LEU A 514 -17.31 10.73 15.59
CA LEU A 514 -17.59 9.36 15.18
C LEU A 514 -18.50 9.29 13.95
N GLU A 515 -19.55 10.12 13.88
CA GLU A 515 -20.40 10.20 12.69
C GLU A 515 -19.60 10.60 11.44
N ARG A 516 -18.68 11.58 11.56
CA ARG A 516 -17.80 11.99 10.46
C ARG A 516 -16.83 10.89 10.06
N MET A 517 -16.30 10.12 11.02
CA MET A 517 -15.42 8.97 10.74
C MET A 517 -16.18 7.88 9.98
N SER A 518 -17.41 7.56 10.40
CA SER A 518 -18.28 6.58 9.75
C SER A 518 -18.60 6.99 8.30
N ALA A 519 -18.96 8.27 8.09
CA ALA A 519 -19.20 8.82 6.76
C ALA A 519 -17.93 8.75 5.88
N THR A 520 -16.77 9.10 6.44
CA THR A 520 -15.48 9.05 5.71
C THR A 520 -15.11 7.62 5.34
N ALA A 521 -15.29 6.65 6.26
CA ALA A 521 -15.04 5.24 5.97
C ALA A 521 -15.94 4.73 4.84
N THR A 522 -17.22 5.12 4.83
CA THR A 522 -18.16 4.79 3.76
C THR A 522 -17.73 5.39 2.42
N GLN A 523 -17.33 6.67 2.41
CA GLN A 523 -16.82 7.33 1.21
C GLN A 523 -15.56 6.65 0.67
N LEU A 524 -14.58 6.34 1.52
CA LEU A 524 -13.36 5.64 1.11
C LEU A 524 -13.67 4.28 0.48
N ARG A 525 -14.65 3.55 1.01
CA ARG A 525 -15.08 2.28 0.45
C ARG A 525 -15.72 2.44 -0.92
N GLN A 526 -16.59 3.43 -1.09
CA GLN A 526 -17.17 3.77 -2.38
C GLN A 526 -16.09 4.13 -3.42
N LEU A 527 -15.13 4.99 -3.05
CA LEU A 527 -14.00 5.34 -3.92
C LEU A 527 -13.15 4.11 -4.28
N ALA A 528 -12.93 3.20 -3.33
CA ALA A 528 -12.20 1.97 -3.58
C ALA A 528 -12.97 1.06 -4.56
N ASP A 529 -14.28 0.90 -4.40
CA ASP A 529 -15.13 0.12 -5.31
C ASP A 529 -15.15 0.72 -6.73
N GLU A 530 -15.27 2.04 -6.86
CA GLU A 530 -15.20 2.75 -8.15
C GLU A 530 -13.84 2.54 -8.84
N LEU A 531 -12.73 2.66 -8.11
CA LEU A 531 -11.39 2.41 -8.63
C LEU A 531 -11.17 0.94 -8.98
N LYS A 532 -11.73 0.01 -8.19
CA LYS A 532 -11.67 -1.43 -8.46
C LYS A 532 -12.43 -1.78 -9.74
N ALA A 533 -13.60 -1.20 -9.95
CA ALA A 533 -14.35 -1.36 -11.19
C ALA A 533 -13.59 -0.78 -12.40
N SER A 534 -13.01 0.41 -12.25
CA SER A 534 -12.21 1.05 -13.30
C SER A 534 -10.97 0.23 -13.67
N THR A 535 -10.24 -0.28 -12.68
CA THR A 535 -9.07 -1.13 -12.90
C THR A 535 -9.41 -2.54 -13.39
N GLY A 536 -10.58 -3.07 -13.03
CA GLY A 536 -11.09 -4.37 -13.48
C GLY A 536 -11.42 -4.43 -14.98
N ASN A 537 -11.60 -3.28 -15.64
CA ASN A 537 -11.76 -3.22 -17.10
C ASN A 537 -10.46 -3.55 -17.86
N PHE A 538 -9.31 -3.49 -17.20
CA PHE A 538 -8.02 -3.83 -17.79
C PHE A 538 -7.67 -5.30 -17.58
N ARG A 539 -7.26 -5.99 -18.66
CA ARG A 539 -6.72 -7.36 -18.60
C ARG A 539 -5.19 -7.31 -18.43
N LEU A 540 -4.64 -8.12 -17.53
CA LEU A 540 -3.24 -8.03 -17.07
C LEU A 540 -2.45 -9.34 -17.21
#